data_AF-A0A525VYH2-F1
#
_entry.id   AF-A0A525VYH2-F1
#
_cell.length_a   1.000
_cell.length_b   1.000
_cell.length_c   1.000
_cell.angle_alpha   90.00
_cell.angle_beta   90.00
_cell.angle_gamma   90.00
#
_symmetry.space_group_name_H-M   'P 1'
#
loop_
_entity.id
_entity.type
_entity.pdbx_description
1 polymer ?
#
loop_
_entity_poly.entity_id
_entity_poly.type
_entity_poly.pdbx_seq_one_letter_code
_entity_poly.pdbx_strand_id
1 'polypeptide(L)'
;MDKELLAILCCPETKQAVSLAEESLIQKLNATVARGELKNAGKRPVSGELDGGLIRSDRKILYPIRDHIPVMLIEEGIPLDQID
;
A
#
# COMPACT_ATOMS: atom_id res chain seq x y z
N MET A 1 -14.49 -8.15 -2.70
CA MET A 1 -13.23 -8.91 -2.60
C MET A 1 -13.41 -9.96 -1.51
N ASP A 2 -13.30 -11.25 -1.83
CA ASP A 2 -13.58 -12.35 -0.89
C ASP A 2 -12.55 -12.42 0.24
N LYS A 3 -13.03 -12.53 1.48
CA LYS A 3 -12.21 -12.60 2.71
C LYS A 3 -11.28 -13.82 2.74
N GLU A 4 -11.67 -14.92 2.08
CA GLU A 4 -10.88 -16.14 2.01
C GLU A 4 -9.65 -16.01 1.09
N LEU A 5 -9.73 -15.20 0.03
CA LEU A 5 -8.59 -14.94 -0.86
C LEU A 5 -7.54 -14.04 -0.17
N LEU A 6 -8.01 -13.09 0.64
CA LEU A 6 -7.15 -12.25 1.50
C LEU A 6 -6.38 -13.08 2.54
N ALA A 7 -6.94 -14.19 3.01
CA ALA A 7 -6.27 -15.07 3.98
C ALA A 7 -5.04 -15.81 3.39
N ILE A 8 -4.95 -15.91 2.06
CA ILE A 8 -3.79 -16.47 1.35
C ILE A 8 -2.79 -15.36 0.96
N LEU A 9 -3.24 -14.10 0.91
CA LEU A 9 -2.39 -12.97 0.55
C LEU A 9 -1.41 -12.64 1.69
N CYS A 10 -0.12 -12.66 1.36
CA CYS A 10 0.95 -12.26 2.24
C CYS A 10 1.90 -11.31 1.51
N CYS A 11 2.70 -10.58 2.27
CA CYS A 11 3.79 -9.76 1.74
C CYS A 11 4.65 -10.59 0.77
N PRO A 12 4.86 -10.14 -0.49
CA PRO A 12 5.59 -10.89 -1.50
C PRO A 12 7.05 -11.16 -1.07
N GLU A 13 7.66 -10.24 -0.31
CA GLU A 13 9.05 -10.29 0.16
C GLU A 13 9.21 -11.17 1.41
N THR A 14 8.46 -10.88 2.47
CA THR A 14 8.70 -11.46 3.80
C THR A 14 7.70 -12.52 4.23
N LYS A 15 6.65 -12.76 3.42
CA LYS A 15 5.51 -13.64 3.75
C LYS A 15 4.73 -13.25 5.00
N GLN A 16 4.96 -12.04 5.53
CA GLN A 16 4.14 -11.48 6.60
C GLN A 16 2.69 -11.29 6.16
N ALA A 17 1.76 -11.43 7.09
CA ALA A 17 0.36 -11.13 6.84
C ALA A 17 0.16 -9.67 6.40
N VAL A 18 -0.88 -9.44 5.60
CA VAL A 18 -1.32 -8.11 5.19
C VAL A 18 -2.78 -7.90 5.58
N SER A 19 -3.15 -6.66 5.85
CA SER A 19 -4.53 -6.27 6.19
C SER A 19 -4.94 -5.02 5.42
N LEU A 20 -6.23 -4.85 5.15
CA LEU A 20 -6.73 -3.62 4.53
C LEU A 20 -6.36 -2.39 5.38
N ALA A 21 -5.92 -1.34 4.71
CA ALA A 21 -5.70 -0.04 5.29
C ALA A 21 -7.02 0.64 5.67
N GLU A 22 -6.98 1.45 6.73
CA GLU A 22 -8.09 2.35 7.05
C GLU A 22 -8.20 3.47 6.00
N GLU A 23 -9.42 3.92 5.74
CA GLU A 23 -9.69 4.98 4.76
C GLU A 23 -8.95 6.29 5.09
N SER A 24 -8.81 6.60 6.38
CA SER A 24 -8.07 7.77 6.87
C SER A 24 -6.60 7.75 6.43
N LEU A 25 -5.96 6.58 6.42
CA LEU A 25 -4.58 6.41 5.95
C LEU A 25 -4.49 6.61 4.44
N ILE A 26 -5.46 6.09 3.69
CA ILE A 26 -5.51 6.25 2.23
C ILE A 26 -5.68 7.71 1.84
N GLN A 27 -6.53 8.45 2.55
CA GLN A 27 -6.70 9.89 2.36
C GLN A 27 -5.40 10.66 2.62
N LYS A 28 -4.68 10.35 3.71
CA LYS A 28 -3.35 10.93 3.99
C LYS A 28 -2.35 10.65 2.88
N LEU A 29 -2.29 9.40 2.40
CA LEU A 29 -1.38 9.01 1.32
C LEU A 29 -1.73 9.74 0.01
N ASN A 30 -2.99 9.78 -0.38
CA ASN A 30 -3.43 10.48 -1.59
C ASN A 30 -3.11 11.99 -1.53
N ALA A 31 -3.24 12.62 -0.36
CA ALA A 31 -2.83 14.01 -0.17
C ALA A 31 -1.32 14.20 -0.38
N THR A 32 -0.48 13.26 0.06
CA THR A 32 0.98 13.31 -0.15
C THR A 32 1.38 12.96 -1.58
N VAL A 33 0.66 12.04 -2.23
CA VAL A 33 0.79 11.74 -3.67
C VAL A 33 0.50 12.99 -4.50
N ALA A 34 -0.57 13.73 -4.18
CA ALA A 34 -0.93 14.96 -4.88
C ALA A 34 0.15 16.06 -4.78
N ARG A 35 0.95 16.06 -3.72
CA ARG A 35 2.12 16.96 -3.57
C ARG A 35 3.37 16.45 -4.30
N GLY A 36 3.36 15.21 -4.80
CA GLY A 36 4.52 14.59 -5.47
C GLY A 36 5.64 14.19 -4.52
N GLU A 37 5.35 14.09 -3.22
CA GLU A 37 6.36 13.86 -2.16
C GLU A 37 6.51 12.36 -1.81
N LEU A 38 5.54 11.54 -2.17
CA LEU A 38 5.52 10.11 -1.82
C LEU A 38 6.31 9.28 -2.83
N LYS A 39 7.19 8.39 -2.33
CA LYS A 39 7.92 7.42 -3.15
C LYS A 39 7.60 5.98 -2.76
N ASN A 40 7.64 5.08 -3.73
CA ASN A 40 7.59 3.64 -3.47
C ASN A 40 8.99 3.08 -3.13
N ALA A 41 9.06 1.80 -2.77
CA ALA A 41 10.28 1.09 -2.41
C ALA A 41 11.29 1.05 -3.57
N GLY A 42 10.80 1.07 -4.82
CA GLY A 42 11.60 1.25 -6.03
C GLY A 42 12.16 2.67 -6.22
N LYS A 43 11.96 3.58 -5.25
CA LYS A 43 12.38 4.98 -5.26
C LYS A 43 11.75 5.81 -6.39
N ARG A 44 10.66 5.32 -6.99
CA ARG A 44 9.87 6.05 -7.99
C ARG A 44 8.78 6.88 -7.29
N PRO A 45 8.41 8.06 -7.81
CA PRO A 45 7.26 8.80 -7.33
C PRO A 45 6.00 7.93 -7.43
N VAL A 46 5.19 7.92 -6.37
CA VAL A 46 3.86 7.33 -6.44
C VAL A 46 2.97 8.31 -7.20
N SER A 47 2.32 7.82 -8.27
CA SER A 47 1.42 8.61 -9.11
C SER A 47 0.02 8.03 -9.11
N GLY A 48 -0.99 8.88 -9.27
CA GLY A 48 -2.39 8.47 -9.34
C GLY A 48 -2.97 8.07 -7.98
N GLU A 49 -4.26 8.30 -7.81
CA GLU A 49 -4.98 8.00 -6.56
C GLU A 49 -4.94 6.51 -6.22
N LEU A 50 -4.90 6.23 -4.93
CA LEU A 50 -5.01 4.91 -4.35
C LEU A 50 -6.47 4.68 -3.96
N ASP A 51 -7.09 3.61 -4.48
CA ASP A 51 -8.43 3.19 -4.06
C ASP A 51 -8.42 2.61 -2.65
N GLY A 52 -7.27 2.08 -2.25
CA GLY A 52 -7.06 1.39 -0.99
C GLY A 52 -5.62 0.94 -0.84
N GLY A 53 -5.37 0.11 0.16
CA GLY A 53 -4.06 -0.45 0.40
C GLY A 53 -4.07 -1.66 1.32
N LEU A 54 -3.05 -2.48 1.19
CA LEU A 54 -2.78 -3.60 2.08
C LEU A 54 -1.55 -3.26 2.93
N ILE A 55 -1.77 -3.04 4.22
CA ILE A 55 -0.72 -2.77 5.20
C ILE A 55 -0.10 -4.11 5.61
N ARG A 56 1.23 -4.20 5.52
CA ARG A 56 1.99 -5.32 6.08
C ARG A 56 1.87 -5.31 7.61
N SER A 57 1.88 -6.49 8.26
CA SER A 57 1.65 -6.59 9.71
C SER A 57 2.62 -5.78 10.60
N ASP A 58 3.80 -5.42 10.09
CA ASP A 58 4.76 -4.53 10.78
C ASP A 58 4.44 -3.04 10.62
N ARG A 59 3.40 -2.69 9.85
CA ARG A 59 2.97 -1.34 9.48
C ARG A 59 4.04 -0.47 8.82
N LYS A 60 5.07 -1.09 8.23
CA LYS A 60 6.15 -0.36 7.56
C LYS A 60 5.87 -0.10 6.09
N ILE A 61 5.19 -1.04 5.44
CA ILE A 61 4.92 -1.01 4.00
C ILE A 61 3.42 -1.14 3.75
N LEU A 62 2.92 -0.34 2.82
CA LEU A 62 1.60 -0.47 2.23
C LEU A 62 1.72 -0.87 0.74
N TYR A 63 1.04 -1.94 0.34
CA TYR A 63 0.86 -2.28 -1.07
C TYR A 63 -0.41 -1.60 -1.59
N PRO A 64 -0.35 -0.78 -2.65
CA PRO A 64 -1.50 -0.04 -3.12
C PRO A 64 -2.56 -0.95 -3.76
N ILE A 65 -3.82 -0.57 -3.63
CA ILE A 65 -4.93 -1.14 -4.41
C ILE A 65 -5.30 -0.10 -5.48
N ARG A 66 -5.35 -0.53 -6.74
CA ARG A 66 -5.71 0.31 -7.90
C ARG A 66 -6.66 -0.44 -8.80
N ASP A 67 -7.71 0.23 -9.26
CA ASP A 67 -8.83 -0.37 -9.98
C ASP A 67 -9.38 -1.60 -9.22
N HIS A 68 -9.44 -1.49 -7.88
CA HIS A 68 -9.77 -2.59 -6.96
C HIS A 68 -8.85 -3.83 -7.00
N ILE A 69 -7.67 -3.74 -7.62
CA ILE A 69 -6.67 -4.82 -7.71
C ILE A 69 -5.47 -4.50 -6.80
N PRO A 70 -5.12 -5.39 -5.84
CA PRO A 70 -3.91 -5.23 -5.05
C PRO A 70 -2.63 -5.38 -5.89
N VAL A 71 -1.77 -4.36 -5.86
CA VAL A 71 -0.46 -4.39 -6.53
C VAL A 71 0.57 -5.02 -5.58
N MET A 72 0.74 -6.34 -5.68
CA MET A 72 1.64 -7.13 -4.83
C MET A 72 3.06 -7.24 -5.40
N LEU A 73 3.61 -6.13 -5.92
CA LEU A 73 5.00 -6.03 -6.38
C LEU A 73 5.85 -5.38 -5.30
N ILE A 74 7.02 -5.94 -5.00
CA ILE A 74 7.92 -5.46 -3.93
C ILE A 74 8.29 -3.99 -4.16
N GLU A 75 8.66 -3.63 -5.38
CA GLU A 75 9.06 -2.26 -5.74
C GLU A 75 7.91 -1.24 -5.64
N GLU A 76 6.67 -1.69 -5.74
CA GLU A 76 5.47 -0.84 -5.63
C GLU A 76 4.99 -0.67 -4.19
N GLY A 77 5.59 -1.38 -3.23
CA GLY A 77 5.33 -1.15 -1.81
C GLY A 77 5.68 0.29 -1.42
N ILE A 78 4.83 0.93 -0.62
CA ILE A 78 4.97 2.31 -0.18
C ILE A 78 5.43 2.31 1.28
N PRO A 79 6.66 2.79 1.58
CA PRO A 79 7.09 3.02 2.95
C PRO A 79 6.22 4.06 3.66
N LEU A 80 5.67 3.68 4.82
CA LEU A 80 4.73 4.50 5.60
C LEU A 80 5.43 5.50 6.54
N ASP A 81 6.75 5.45 6.65
CA ASP A 81 7.57 6.43 7.40
C ASP A 81 7.71 7.79 6.70
N GLN A 82 7.12 7.94 5.52
CA GLN A 82 7.09 9.18 4.73
C GLN A 82 5.87 10.06 5.03
N ILE A 83 4.95 9.61 5.88
CA ILE A 83 3.72 10.34 6.21
C ILE A 83 3.56 10.44 7.73
N ASP A 84 3.33 11.65 8.22
CA ASP A 84 3.08 11.96 9.64
C ASP A 84 1.58 11.84 10.03
#